data_AF-A0A3N4PZG5-F1
#
_entry.id   AF-A0A3N4PZG5-F1
#
_cell.length_a   1.000
_cell.length_b   1.000
_cell.length_c   1.000
_cell.angle_alpha   90.00
_cell.angle_beta   90.00
_cell.angle_gamma   90.00
#
_symmetry.space_group_name_H-M   'P 1'
#
loop_
_entity.id
_entity.type
_entity.pdbx_description
1 polymer ?
#
loop_
_entity_poly.entity_id
_entity_poly.type
_entity_poly.pdbx_seq_one_letter_code
_entity_poly.pdbx_strand_id
1 'polypeptide(L)'
;MRIIGGSMSGRRINPPANMPHTRPTTDIAKGGLFNIIENNLDISTLKTLDIFGGTGSISYELASRGATDQTIVEKDPAMADFISKTADMLDVKLKLVRMDVFKYLQQCTEQFDFIFAGPPYALGTIDELPKIIFEKQLLRPEGWFVLEHTPRNNYQQFSYYRTERNYGTTIFSIFINREELRKPSAAGQ
;
A
#
# COMPACT_ATOMS: atom_id res chain seq x y z
N MET A 1 11.65 11.02 -5.68
CA MET A 1 10.52 11.05 -4.71
C MET A 1 10.92 11.84 -3.47
N ARG A 2 9.96 12.29 -2.67
CA ARG A 2 10.20 13.06 -1.44
C ARG A 2 9.38 12.48 -0.29
N ILE A 3 9.96 12.40 0.91
CA ILE A 3 9.21 12.11 2.15
C ILE A 3 8.50 13.40 2.58
N ILE A 4 7.19 13.33 2.82
CA ILE A 4 6.33 14.51 2.99
C ILE A 4 6.27 14.95 4.45
N GLY A 5 5.98 14.05 5.38
CA GLY A 5 5.83 14.33 6.80
C GLY A 5 6.66 13.41 7.68
N GLY A 6 6.49 13.55 8.99
CA GLY A 6 7.22 12.78 10.00
C GLY A 6 8.68 13.24 10.20
N SER A 7 9.45 12.41 10.91
CA SER A 7 10.85 12.66 11.31
C SER A 7 11.82 12.84 10.13
N MET A 8 11.49 12.29 8.97
CA MET A 8 12.28 12.36 7.73
C MET A 8 11.70 13.34 6.70
N SER A 9 10.76 14.22 7.10
CA SER A 9 10.11 15.19 6.22
C SER A 9 11.11 15.99 5.38
N GLY A 10 10.78 16.21 4.11
CA GLY A 10 11.57 17.00 3.17
C GLY A 10 12.71 16.23 2.50
N ARG A 11 13.10 15.04 3.00
CA ARG A 11 14.17 14.23 2.40
C ARG A 11 13.80 13.82 0.97
N ARG A 12 14.74 14.00 0.05
CA ARG A 12 14.62 13.60 -1.36
C ARG A 12 15.39 12.31 -1.59
N ILE A 13 14.77 11.39 -2.32
CA ILE A 13 15.36 10.11 -2.70
C ILE A 13 15.25 9.98 -4.22
N ASN A 14 16.35 9.60 -4.85
CA ASN A 14 16.45 9.47 -6.29
C ASN A 14 16.26 7.99 -6.68
N PRO A 15 15.07 7.60 -7.18
CA PRO A 15 14.87 6.24 -7.68
C PRO A 15 15.68 5.99 -8.96
N PRO A 16 15.89 4.72 -9.35
CA PRO A 16 16.57 4.37 -10.58
C PRO A 16 15.93 5.05 -11.80
N ALA A 17 16.76 5.43 -12.78
CA ALA A 17 16.28 6.01 -14.03
C ALA A 17 15.49 4.97 -14.85
N ASN A 18 14.53 5.43 -15.66
CA ASN A 18 13.69 4.60 -16.53
C ASN A 18 12.95 3.47 -15.79
N MET A 19 11.88 3.83 -15.08
CA MET A 19 10.89 2.86 -14.58
C MET A 19 9.66 2.84 -15.49
N PRO A 20 9.73 2.20 -16.69
CA PRO A 20 8.60 2.14 -17.60
C PRO A 20 7.43 1.44 -16.89
N HIS A 21 6.22 1.94 -17.11
CA HIS A 21 4.98 1.40 -16.54
C HIS A 21 4.74 1.67 -15.05
N THR A 22 5.61 2.44 -14.38
CA THR A 22 5.33 2.97 -13.05
C THR A 22 4.74 4.38 -13.14
N ARG A 23 3.77 4.67 -12.29
CA ARG A 23 3.30 6.03 -12.07
C ARG A 23 3.70 6.44 -10.66
N PRO A 24 4.48 7.50 -10.48
CA PRO A 24 4.77 7.98 -9.15
C PRO A 24 3.49 8.52 -8.50
N THR A 25 3.21 8.07 -7.28
CA THR A 25 2.26 8.73 -6.39
C THR A 25 2.76 10.17 -6.18
N THR A 26 1.95 11.16 -6.56
CA THR A 26 2.36 12.56 -6.45
C THR A 26 2.48 12.97 -4.98
N ASP A 27 3.29 13.99 -4.69
CA ASP A 27 3.44 14.51 -3.34
C ASP A 27 2.09 14.98 -2.74
N ILE A 28 1.19 15.52 -3.58
CA ILE A 28 -0.17 15.92 -3.18
C ILE A 28 -1.01 14.70 -2.81
N ALA A 29 -1.03 13.67 -3.67
CA ALA A 29 -1.79 12.45 -3.42
C ALA A 29 -1.27 11.74 -2.17
N LYS A 30 0.06 11.61 -2.03
CA LYS A 30 0.68 10.99 -0.86
C LYS A 30 0.41 11.79 0.41
N GLY A 31 0.55 13.12 0.39
CA GLY A 31 0.20 13.97 1.52
C GLY A 31 -1.27 13.81 1.93
N GLY A 32 -2.18 13.79 0.96
CA GLY A 32 -3.60 13.56 1.20
C GLY A 32 -3.91 12.19 1.81
N LEU A 33 -3.27 11.13 1.30
CA LEU A 33 -3.39 9.78 1.86
C LEU A 33 -2.95 9.75 3.34
N PHE A 34 -1.76 10.26 3.65
CA PHE A 34 -1.24 10.20 5.01
C PHE A 34 -1.99 11.10 5.99
N ASN A 35 -2.55 12.23 5.53
CA ASN A 35 -3.47 13.02 6.34
C ASN A 35 -4.67 12.18 6.80
N ILE A 36 -5.20 11.29 5.96
CA ILE A 36 -6.34 10.44 6.34
C ILE A 36 -5.88 9.35 7.29
N ILE A 37 -4.76 8.70 7.00
CA ILE A 37 -4.20 7.63 7.85
C ILE A 37 -3.96 8.18 9.26
N GLU A 38 -3.26 9.30 9.42
CA GLU A 38 -2.93 9.87 10.75
C GLU A 38 -4.13 10.36 11.54
N ASN A 39 -5.20 10.80 10.87
CA ASN A 39 -6.43 11.21 11.55
C ASN A 39 -7.28 10.02 12.04
N ASN A 40 -6.96 8.79 11.62
CA ASN A 40 -7.77 7.61 11.92
C ASN A 40 -7.00 6.47 12.58
N LEU A 41 -5.67 6.41 12.43
CA LEU A 41 -4.81 5.32 12.87
C LEU A 41 -3.58 5.87 13.59
N ASP A 42 -3.18 5.22 14.68
CA ASP A 42 -1.87 5.43 15.30
C ASP A 42 -0.80 4.64 14.53
N ILE A 43 -0.13 5.31 13.60
CA ILE A 43 0.89 4.72 12.71
C ILE A 43 1.99 3.99 13.49
N SER A 44 2.33 4.44 14.70
CA SER A 44 3.42 3.86 15.49
C SER A 44 3.14 2.45 15.99
N THR A 45 1.85 2.06 16.02
CA THR A 45 1.38 0.75 16.49
C THR A 45 1.12 -0.24 15.36
N LEU A 46 1.13 0.23 14.10
CA LEU A 46 0.71 -0.58 12.96
C LEU A 46 1.79 -1.59 12.56
N LYS A 47 1.34 -2.82 12.35
CA LYS A 47 2.02 -3.78 11.47
C LYS A 47 1.56 -3.57 10.04
N THR A 48 2.48 -3.17 9.16
CA THR A 48 2.16 -2.73 7.80
C THR A 48 2.67 -3.69 6.72
N LEU A 49 1.94 -3.74 5.61
CA LEU A 49 2.32 -4.47 4.41
C LEU A 49 2.16 -3.60 3.17
N ASP A 50 3.24 -3.39 2.44
CA ASP A 50 3.23 -2.79 1.11
C ASP A 50 3.39 -3.90 0.06
N ILE A 51 2.31 -4.25 -0.64
CA ILE A 51 2.31 -5.41 -1.55
C ILE A 51 2.83 -5.11 -2.95
N PHE A 52 3.16 -3.85 -3.24
CA PHE A 52 3.82 -3.41 -4.47
C PHE A 52 4.88 -2.37 -4.12
N GLY A 53 6.02 -2.84 -3.63
CA GLY A 53 7.04 -1.98 -3.05
C GLY A 53 7.52 -0.86 -3.98
N GLY A 54 7.77 -1.16 -5.25
CA GLY A 54 8.27 -0.21 -6.24
C GLY A 54 9.51 0.51 -5.74
N THR A 55 9.37 1.78 -5.36
CA THR A 55 10.47 2.58 -4.80
C THR A 55 10.55 2.54 -3.28
N GLY A 56 9.55 1.99 -2.58
CA GLY A 56 9.39 2.06 -1.13
C GLY A 56 8.81 3.39 -0.64
N SER A 57 8.34 4.27 -1.54
CA SER A 57 7.89 5.64 -1.20
C SER A 57 6.84 5.70 -0.08
N ILE A 58 5.89 4.75 -0.05
CA ILE A 58 4.85 4.66 0.98
C ILE A 58 5.43 4.10 2.28
N SER A 59 6.22 3.03 2.21
CA SER A 59 6.89 2.43 3.36
C SER A 59 7.84 3.41 4.08
N TYR A 60 8.61 4.23 3.36
CA TYR A 60 9.45 5.25 4.01
C TYR A 60 8.64 6.39 4.63
N GLU A 61 7.48 6.70 4.06
CA GLU A 61 6.58 7.70 4.62
C GLU A 61 5.91 7.18 5.91
N LEU A 62 5.51 5.91 5.95
CA LEU A 62 5.07 5.21 7.17
C LEU A 62 6.18 5.20 8.22
N ALA A 63 7.41 4.83 7.85
CA ALA A 63 8.57 4.84 8.74
C ALA A 63 8.83 6.23 9.33
N SER A 64 8.78 7.26 8.47
CA SER A 64 8.97 8.66 8.89
C SER A 64 7.97 9.07 9.97
N ARG A 65 6.74 8.53 9.90
CA ARG A 65 5.63 8.80 10.80
C ARG A 65 5.51 7.79 11.95
N GLY A 66 6.53 6.93 12.13
CA GLY A 66 6.69 6.10 13.32
C GLY A 66 6.41 4.61 13.15
N ALA A 67 6.03 4.13 11.95
CA ALA A 67 5.81 2.70 11.74
C ALA A 67 7.13 1.90 11.88
N THR A 68 7.12 0.85 12.71
CA THR A 68 8.33 0.06 13.02
C THR A 68 8.27 -1.40 12.60
N ASP A 69 7.07 -1.96 12.39
CA ASP A 69 6.86 -3.33 11.88
C ASP A 69 6.31 -3.25 10.45
N GLN A 70 7.22 -3.29 9.47
CA GLN A 70 6.89 -3.08 8.07
C GLN A 70 7.36 -4.25 7.22
N THR A 71 6.48 -4.78 6.39
CA THR A 71 6.81 -5.73 5.33
C THR A 71 6.56 -5.11 3.97
N ILE A 72 7.48 -5.31 3.04
CA ILE A 72 7.37 -4.83 1.65
C ILE A 72 7.62 -5.99 0.69
N VAL A 73 6.74 -6.14 -0.30
CA VAL A 73 6.82 -7.19 -1.33
C VAL A 73 7.19 -6.52 -2.64
N GLU A 74 8.28 -6.98 -3.26
CA GLU A 74 8.73 -6.49 -4.55
C GLU A 74 9.29 -7.65 -5.38
N LYS A 75 8.86 -7.77 -6.63
CA LYS A 75 9.28 -8.86 -7.53
C LYS A 75 10.49 -8.48 -8.38
N ASP A 76 10.64 -7.20 -8.70
CA ASP A 76 11.73 -6.69 -9.52
C ASP A 76 13.02 -6.63 -8.70
N PRO A 77 14.08 -7.37 -9.08
CA PRO A 77 15.31 -7.41 -8.30
C PRO A 77 16.00 -6.04 -8.16
N ALA A 78 15.93 -5.19 -9.20
CA ALA A 78 16.57 -3.88 -9.16
C ALA A 78 15.83 -2.93 -8.20
N MET A 79 14.50 -3.00 -8.16
CA MET A 79 13.68 -2.27 -7.20
C MET A 79 13.90 -2.81 -5.78
N ALA A 80 13.95 -4.11 -5.59
CA ALA A 80 14.24 -4.72 -4.30
C ALA A 80 15.63 -4.29 -3.76
N ASP A 81 16.66 -4.27 -4.60
CA ASP A 81 17.99 -3.79 -4.23
C ASP A 81 17.99 -2.29 -3.91
N PHE A 82 17.23 -1.50 -4.67
CA PHE A 82 17.03 -0.08 -4.38
C PHE A 82 16.34 0.14 -3.03
N ILE A 83 15.31 -0.65 -2.72
CA ILE A 83 14.60 -0.60 -1.45
C ILE A 83 15.55 -0.90 -0.30
N SER A 84 16.32 -1.99 -0.39
CA SER A 84 17.30 -2.37 0.63
C SER A 84 18.29 -1.25 0.92
N LYS A 85 18.95 -0.71 -0.12
CA LYS A 85 19.94 0.36 0.04
C LYS A 85 19.35 1.65 0.61
N THR A 86 18.12 1.97 0.23
CA THR A 86 17.45 3.17 0.70
C THR A 86 17.00 3.02 2.14
N ALA A 87 16.49 1.86 2.53
CA ALA A 87 16.14 1.55 3.91
C ALA A 87 17.37 1.68 4.82
N ASP A 88 18.51 1.10 4.41
CA ASP A 88 19.78 1.21 5.14
C ASP A 88 20.23 2.68 5.29
N MET A 89 20.18 3.46 4.20
CA MET A 89 20.55 4.88 4.19
C MET A 89 19.68 5.73 5.13
N LEU A 90 18.40 5.37 5.27
CA LEU A 90 17.44 6.07 6.10
C LEU A 90 17.36 5.54 7.53
N ASP A 91 18.12 4.48 7.86
CA ASP A 91 18.01 3.73 9.12
C ASP A 91 16.58 3.22 9.38
N VAL A 92 15.92 2.77 8.32
CA VAL A 92 14.56 2.21 8.37
C VAL A 92 14.65 0.69 8.42
N LYS A 93 14.14 0.09 9.48
CA LYS A 93 14.00 -1.37 9.59
C LYS A 93 12.72 -1.82 8.89
N LEU A 94 12.87 -2.71 7.92
CA LEU A 94 11.75 -3.35 7.22
C LEU A 94 12.10 -4.78 6.78
N LYS A 95 11.08 -5.61 6.59
CA LYS A 95 11.18 -6.95 6.00
C LYS A 95 10.91 -6.86 4.51
N LEU A 96 11.95 -6.98 3.69
CA LEU A 96 11.82 -7.03 2.23
C LEU A 96 11.64 -8.47 1.75
N VAL A 97 10.52 -8.74 1.07
CA VAL A 97 10.18 -10.03 0.47
C VAL A 97 10.30 -9.92 -1.05
N ARG A 98 11.26 -10.64 -1.63
CA ARG A 98 11.51 -10.66 -3.08
C ARG A 98 10.61 -11.69 -3.77
N MET A 99 9.35 -11.35 -4.03
CA MET A 99 8.35 -12.29 -4.53
C MET A 99 7.29 -11.61 -5.40
N ASP A 100 6.69 -12.36 -6.31
CA ASP A 100 5.44 -11.94 -6.95
C ASP A 100 4.31 -11.81 -5.91
N VAL A 101 3.55 -10.71 -6.02
CA VAL A 101 2.50 -10.36 -5.06
C VAL A 101 1.44 -11.44 -4.90
N PHE A 102 0.97 -12.08 -5.98
CA PHE A 102 -0.09 -13.07 -5.87
C PHE A 102 0.43 -14.35 -5.23
N LYS A 103 1.69 -14.73 -5.51
CA LYS A 103 2.34 -15.83 -4.79
C LYS A 103 2.47 -15.52 -3.29
N TYR A 104 2.87 -14.30 -2.95
CA TYR A 104 2.98 -13.87 -1.55
C TYR A 104 1.62 -13.94 -0.85
N LEU A 105 0.57 -13.35 -1.43
CA LEU A 105 -0.78 -13.34 -0.85
C LEU A 105 -1.35 -14.75 -0.65
N GLN A 106 -0.97 -15.73 -1.48
CA GLN A 106 -1.40 -17.12 -1.31
C GLN A 106 -0.68 -17.85 -0.17
N GLN A 107 0.57 -17.45 0.14
CA GLN A 107 1.42 -18.10 1.13
C GLN A 107 1.43 -17.38 2.49
N CYS A 108 1.05 -16.10 2.52
CA CYS A 108 1.08 -15.29 3.72
C CYS A 108 0.08 -15.82 4.75
N THR A 109 0.55 -16.07 5.96
CA THR A 109 -0.25 -16.47 7.13
C THR A 109 -0.26 -15.41 8.22
N GLU A 110 0.36 -14.24 7.95
CA GLU A 110 0.43 -13.13 8.89
C GLU A 110 -0.76 -12.20 8.68
N GLN A 111 -1.21 -11.54 9.75
CA GLN A 111 -2.20 -10.47 9.67
C GLN A 111 -1.55 -9.10 9.89
N PHE A 112 -2.12 -8.08 9.27
CA PHE A 112 -1.63 -6.70 9.26
C PHE A 112 -2.72 -5.74 9.74
N ASP A 113 -2.30 -4.63 10.32
CA ASP A 113 -3.20 -3.53 10.68
C ASP A 113 -3.42 -2.60 9.48
N PHE A 114 -2.45 -2.53 8.56
CA PHE A 114 -2.51 -1.71 7.36
C PHE A 114 -1.86 -2.41 6.16
N ILE A 115 -2.59 -2.51 5.06
CA ILE A 115 -2.08 -3.01 3.78
C ILE A 115 -2.22 -1.91 2.73
N PHE A 116 -1.14 -1.61 2.00
CA PHE A 116 -1.15 -0.71 0.85
C PHE A 116 -0.85 -1.46 -0.44
N ALA A 117 -1.56 -1.12 -1.50
CA ALA A 117 -1.29 -1.60 -2.85
C ALA A 117 -1.23 -0.43 -3.84
N GLY A 118 -0.05 -0.22 -4.43
CA GLY A 118 0.17 0.67 -5.57
C GLY A 118 0.55 -0.10 -6.83
N PRO A 119 -0.36 -0.89 -7.44
CA PRO A 119 -0.03 -1.76 -8.56
C PRO A 119 0.38 -0.95 -9.81
N PRO A 120 1.19 -1.55 -10.70
CA PRO A 120 1.48 -0.96 -12.00
C PRO A 120 0.23 -0.86 -12.87
N TYR A 121 0.16 0.13 -13.77
CA TYR A 121 -1.03 0.39 -14.59
C TYR A 121 -1.52 -0.79 -15.45
N ALA A 122 -0.61 -1.66 -15.86
CA ALA A 122 -0.92 -2.80 -16.72
C ALA A 122 -1.44 -4.03 -15.95
N LEU A 123 -1.64 -3.92 -14.63
CA LEU A 123 -2.11 -5.06 -13.84
C LEU A 123 -3.60 -5.35 -14.11
N GLY A 124 -3.87 -6.30 -15.00
CA GLY A 124 -5.23 -6.72 -15.33
C GLY A 124 -6.00 -7.40 -14.18
N THR A 125 -5.30 -7.87 -13.15
CA THR A 125 -5.86 -8.57 -11.98
C THR A 125 -5.99 -7.69 -10.74
N ILE A 126 -5.99 -6.35 -10.92
CA ILE A 126 -6.11 -5.40 -9.81
C ILE A 126 -7.38 -5.62 -8.96
N ASP A 127 -8.49 -6.01 -9.60
CA ASP A 127 -9.78 -6.24 -8.93
C ASP A 127 -9.77 -7.47 -8.01
N GLU A 128 -8.79 -8.36 -8.15
CA GLU A 128 -8.63 -9.54 -7.29
C GLU A 128 -7.95 -9.22 -5.96
N LEU A 129 -7.22 -8.10 -5.86
CA LEU A 129 -6.49 -7.71 -4.65
C LEU A 129 -7.39 -7.59 -3.41
N PRO A 130 -8.47 -6.77 -3.41
CA PRO A 130 -9.36 -6.70 -2.25
C PRO A 130 -9.98 -8.06 -1.93
N LYS A 131 -10.39 -8.84 -2.94
CA LYS A 131 -11.01 -10.16 -2.73
C LYS A 131 -10.07 -11.09 -1.97
N ILE A 132 -8.85 -11.28 -2.49
CA ILE A 132 -7.84 -12.16 -1.89
C ILE A 132 -7.47 -11.71 -0.48
N ILE A 133 -7.28 -10.42 -0.24
CA ILE A 133 -6.89 -9.89 1.07
C ILE A 133 -7.93 -10.25 2.14
N PHE A 134 -9.21 -10.07 1.85
CA PHE A 134 -10.29 -10.39 2.79
C PHE A 134 -10.57 -11.90 2.88
N GLU A 135 -10.55 -12.64 1.76
CA GLU A 135 -10.73 -14.10 1.76
C GLU A 135 -9.64 -14.83 2.55
N LYS A 136 -8.39 -14.36 2.45
CA LYS A 136 -7.24 -14.88 3.20
C LYS A 136 -7.13 -14.31 4.61
N GLN A 137 -8.04 -13.41 5.01
CA GLN A 137 -8.07 -12.78 6.33
C GLN A 137 -6.74 -12.12 6.71
N LEU A 138 -6.10 -11.45 5.76
CA LEU A 138 -4.77 -10.83 5.96
C LEU A 138 -4.84 -9.53 6.76
N LEU A 139 -6.04 -8.97 6.98
CA LEU A 139 -6.25 -7.84 7.87
C LEU A 139 -6.73 -8.32 9.23
N ARG A 140 -6.18 -7.74 10.30
CA ARG A 140 -6.78 -7.82 11.64
C ARG A 140 -8.16 -7.16 11.64
N PRO A 141 -9.04 -7.46 12.64
CA PRO A 141 -10.24 -6.65 12.86
C PRO A 141 -9.87 -5.16 12.92
N GLU A 142 -10.69 -4.30 12.33
CA GLU A 142 -10.42 -2.86 12.16
C GLU A 142 -9.26 -2.50 11.21
N GLY A 143 -8.54 -3.48 10.66
CA GLY A 143 -7.41 -3.25 9.76
C GLY A 143 -7.82 -2.60 8.44
N TRP A 144 -6.93 -1.78 7.89
CA TRP A 144 -7.17 -0.99 6.68
C TRP A 144 -6.47 -1.59 5.47
N PHE A 145 -7.18 -1.70 4.36
CA PHE A 145 -6.58 -1.90 3.04
C PHE A 145 -6.78 -0.64 2.19
N VAL A 146 -5.69 -0.12 1.64
CA VAL A 146 -5.70 1.02 0.72
C VAL A 146 -5.19 0.57 -0.65
N LEU A 147 -6.03 0.76 -1.66
CA LEU A 147 -5.72 0.47 -3.06
C LEU A 147 -5.59 1.77 -3.84
N GLU A 148 -4.40 2.05 -4.38
CA GLU A 148 -4.18 3.10 -5.36
C GLU A 148 -4.61 2.62 -6.75
N HIS A 149 -5.45 3.40 -7.44
CA HIS A 149 -5.91 3.11 -8.79
C HIS A 149 -6.22 4.39 -9.58
N THR A 150 -6.72 4.22 -10.80
CA THR A 150 -7.17 5.31 -11.67
C THR A 150 -8.70 5.39 -11.72
N PRO A 151 -9.28 6.47 -12.28
CA PRO A 151 -10.72 6.57 -12.51
C PRO A 151 -11.34 5.46 -13.41
N ARG A 152 -10.53 4.57 -14.00
CA ARG A 152 -11.02 3.42 -14.78
C ARG A 152 -11.56 2.28 -13.91
N ASN A 153 -11.22 2.24 -12.63
CA ASN A 153 -11.68 1.22 -11.69
C ASN A 153 -12.69 1.81 -10.70
N ASN A 154 -13.65 1.00 -10.25
CA ASN A 154 -14.65 1.38 -9.25
C ASN A 154 -14.86 0.24 -8.25
N TYR A 155 -14.61 0.53 -6.97
CA TYR A 155 -14.71 -0.45 -5.89
C TYR A 155 -15.84 -0.18 -4.91
N GLN A 156 -16.71 0.79 -5.17
CA GLN A 156 -17.75 1.20 -4.23
C GLN A 156 -18.71 0.06 -3.86
N GLN A 157 -18.86 -0.94 -4.74
CA GLN A 157 -19.70 -2.12 -4.52
C GLN A 157 -18.97 -3.34 -3.95
N PHE A 158 -17.65 -3.26 -3.76
CA PHE A 158 -16.88 -4.36 -3.18
C PHE A 158 -17.17 -4.48 -1.69
N SER A 159 -17.03 -5.70 -1.17
CA SER A 159 -17.16 -5.97 0.27
C SER A 159 -16.09 -5.19 1.04
N TYR A 160 -16.42 -4.75 2.26
CA TYR A 160 -15.56 -3.98 3.15
C TYR A 160 -15.14 -2.60 2.65
N TYR A 161 -15.64 -2.15 1.48
CA TYR A 161 -15.41 -0.80 0.98
C TYR A 161 -15.97 0.24 1.96
N ARG A 162 -15.15 1.24 2.32
CA ARG A 162 -15.54 2.33 3.19
C ARG A 162 -15.70 3.64 2.44
N THR A 163 -14.67 4.06 1.71
CA THR A 163 -14.60 5.38 1.08
C THR A 163 -13.47 5.44 0.05
N GLU A 164 -13.44 6.49 -0.76
CA GLU A 164 -12.35 6.76 -1.68
C GLU A 164 -11.94 8.24 -1.64
N ARG A 165 -10.72 8.53 -2.11
CA ARG A 165 -10.21 9.90 -2.23
C ARG A 165 -9.55 10.09 -3.57
N ASN A 166 -9.96 11.16 -4.25
CA ASN A 166 -9.50 11.47 -5.59
C ASN A 166 -8.53 12.66 -5.55
N TYR A 167 -7.35 12.45 -6.13
CA TYR A 167 -6.30 13.45 -6.33
C TYR A 167 -5.96 13.57 -7.82
N GLY A 168 -6.98 13.85 -8.63
CA GLY A 168 -6.92 13.96 -10.09
C GLY A 168 -7.05 12.60 -10.77
N THR A 169 -5.93 12.04 -11.21
CA THR A 169 -5.90 10.72 -11.86
C THR A 169 -5.42 9.60 -10.92
N THR A 170 -5.09 9.93 -9.67
CA THR A 170 -4.80 8.97 -8.58
C THR A 170 -6.00 8.93 -7.65
N ILE A 171 -6.55 7.74 -7.43
CA ILE A 171 -7.62 7.49 -6.47
C ILE A 171 -7.13 6.47 -5.46
N PHE A 172 -7.39 6.71 -4.17
CA PHE A 172 -7.20 5.71 -3.12
C PHE A 172 -8.56 5.21 -2.66
N SER A 173 -8.87 3.95 -2.95
CA SER A 173 -10.00 3.25 -2.33
C SER A 173 -9.57 2.67 -1.00
N ILE A 174 -10.37 2.90 0.04
CA ILE A 174 -10.12 2.47 1.41
C ILE A 174 -11.17 1.43 1.79
N PHE A 175 -10.69 0.29 2.24
CA PHE A 175 -11.46 -0.82 2.78
C PHE A 175 -11.08 -1.01 4.25
N ILE A 176 -12.04 -1.38 5.09
CA ILE A 176 -11.79 -1.62 6.52
C ILE A 176 -12.39 -2.96 6.90
N ASN A 177 -11.63 -3.79 7.60
CA ASN A 177 -12.08 -5.10 8.10
C ASN A 177 -13.06 -4.96 9.28
N ARG A 178 -14.27 -4.51 8.94
CA ARG A 178 -15.42 -4.34 9.83
C ARG A 178 -16.58 -5.12 9.26
N GLU A 179 -17.20 -5.97 10.09
CA GLU A 179 -18.35 -6.78 9.66
C GLU A 179 -19.54 -5.93 9.18
N GLU A 180 -19.73 -4.72 9.71
CA GLU A 180 -20.78 -3.79 9.25
C GLU A 180 -20.60 -3.34 7.79
N LEU A 181 -19.37 -3.37 7.26
CA LEU A 181 -19.04 -3.00 5.89
C LEU A 181 -19.04 -4.20 4.95
N ARG A 182 -19.20 -5.41 5.49
CA ARG A 182 -19.23 -6.62 4.70
C ARG A 182 -20.47 -6.61 3.81
N LYS A 183 -20.26 -6.62 2.51
CA LYS A 183 -21.34 -6.78 1.53
C LYS A 183 -21.46 -8.26 1.17
N PRO A 184 -22.68 -8.76 0.87
CA PRO A 184 -22.83 -10.05 0.24
C PRO A 184 -21.99 -10.05 -1.04
N SER A 185 -21.18 -11.10 -1.24
CA SER A 185 -20.51 -11.31 -2.52
C SER A 185 -21.57 -11.26 -3.62
N ALA A 186 -21.46 -10.30 -4.53
CA ALA A 186 -22.26 -10.32 -5.75
C ALA A 186 -21.93 -11.64 -6.44
N ALA A 187 -22.86 -12.60 -6.41
CA ALA A 187 -22.75 -13.80 -7.21
C ALA A 187 -22.55 -13.36 -8.66
N GLY A 188 -21.43 -13.80 -9.25
CA GLY A 188 -20.96 -13.61 -10.62
C GLY A 188 -21.73 -12.62 -11.51
N GLN A 189 -21.03 -11.55 -11.93
CA GLN A 189 -21.18 -11.05 -13.29
C GLN A 189 -20.04 -11.62 -14.12
#